data_AF-E8LSS6-F1
#
_entry.id   AF-E8LSS6-F1
#
_cell.length_a   1.000
_cell.length_b   1.000
_cell.length_c   1.000
_cell.angle_alpha   90.00
_cell.angle_beta   90.00
_cell.angle_gamma   90.00
#
_symmetry.space_group_name_H-M   'P 1'
#
loop_
_entity.id
_entity.type
_entity.pdbx_description
1 polymer ?
#
loop_
_entity_poly.entity_id
_entity_poly.type
_entity_poly.pdbx_seq_one_letter_code
_entity_poly.pdbx_strand_id
1 'polypeptide(L)'
;MLSLLIFFCSSIAPLLLCSSVVAAHIALSKGSFRLLKTSLSIIQHIKAWVMIDVFLVSIAISCFKLQDYSDIFVGPGLIGLVLLQVSTVLLVTRVSVRRYWEVFHAEENYQLTEKTLHCHHCHLSQPEGTECLRCQSPIHHRKPHAIQKTWAYLIAATIAIFPANIIPISILLTNGKRLEDTIFSGVASLVNSGMTGIAIIIFVASIVVPVAKIVGLSYLLLAIQFKRKIYHKHRMLIYFVIKWIGRWSMMDLFVISIMMTLVDRGQILDFTPGYGAVAFGIVVVLTMLAAESMDPRLIWDNYPEEFDKKESLNE
;
A
#
# COMPACT_ATOMS: atom_id res chain seq x y z
N MET A 1 -6.36 -13.85 -11.71
CA MET A 1 -6.46 -12.60 -10.91
C MET A 1 -5.16 -12.27 -10.18
N LEU A 2 -4.59 -13.19 -9.39
CA LEU A 2 -3.33 -12.96 -8.65
C LEU A 2 -2.17 -12.52 -9.55
N SER A 3 -1.92 -13.27 -10.64
CA SER A 3 -0.90 -12.93 -11.64
C SER A 3 -1.09 -11.52 -12.25
N LEU A 4 -2.33 -11.09 -12.49
CA LEU A 4 -2.62 -9.73 -12.98
C LEU A 4 -2.28 -8.66 -11.94
N LEU A 5 -2.61 -8.90 -10.67
CA LEU A 5 -2.28 -7.97 -9.57
C LEU A 5 -0.77 -7.83 -9.43
N ILE A 6 -0.04 -8.94 -9.50
CA ILE A 6 1.42 -8.96 -9.39
C ILE A 6 2.06 -8.27 -10.59
N PHE A 7 1.64 -8.61 -11.81
CA PHE A 7 2.12 -7.95 -13.02
C PHE A 7 1.84 -6.44 -13.00
N PHE A 8 0.68 -6.05 -12.46
CA PHE A 8 0.35 -4.65 -12.27
C PHE A 8 1.32 -3.97 -11.29
N CYS A 9 1.54 -4.53 -10.10
CA CYS A 9 2.40 -3.93 -9.08
C CYS A 9 3.90 -3.97 -9.43
N SER A 10 4.37 -5.05 -10.08
CA SER A 10 5.80 -5.25 -10.38
C SER A 10 6.25 -4.51 -11.62
N SER A 11 5.40 -4.41 -12.65
CA SER A 11 5.81 -3.97 -13.98
C SER A 11 5.01 -2.75 -14.45
N ILE A 12 3.67 -2.80 -14.39
CA ILE A 12 2.83 -1.72 -14.91
C ILE A 12 2.96 -0.45 -14.05
N ALA A 13 2.84 -0.56 -12.73
CA ALA A 13 2.87 0.59 -11.82
C ALA A 13 4.20 1.37 -11.88
N PRO A 14 5.38 0.73 -11.87
CA PRO A 14 6.66 1.42 -12.08
C PRO A 14 6.75 2.11 -13.45
N LEU A 15 6.33 1.44 -14.52
CA LEU A 15 6.36 2.01 -15.87
C LEU A 15 5.40 3.20 -16.03
N LEU A 16 4.20 3.09 -15.47
CA LEU A 16 3.23 4.19 -15.41
C LEU A 16 3.76 5.36 -14.59
N LEU A 17 4.45 5.10 -13.48
CA LEU A 17 5.08 6.15 -12.69
C LEU A 17 6.17 6.87 -13.51
N CYS A 18 7.10 6.13 -14.11
CA CYS A 18 8.16 6.71 -14.94
C CYS A 18 7.59 7.50 -16.12
N SER A 19 6.61 6.95 -16.83
CA SER A 19 5.98 7.64 -17.98
C SER A 19 5.21 8.89 -17.55
N SER A 20 4.50 8.86 -16.42
CA SER A 20 3.81 10.04 -15.89
C SER A 20 4.76 11.17 -15.49
N VAL A 21 5.97 10.85 -15.02
CA VAL A 21 6.99 11.86 -14.69
C VAL A 21 7.55 12.50 -15.94
N VAL A 22 7.84 11.70 -16.98
CA VAL A 22 8.23 12.20 -18.30
C VAL A 22 7.12 13.08 -18.89
N ALA A 23 5.86 12.64 -18.79
CA ALA A 23 4.70 13.41 -19.24
C ALA A 23 4.56 14.73 -18.47
N ALA A 24 4.84 14.77 -17.17
CA ALA A 24 4.85 16.01 -16.38
C ALA A 24 5.94 16.99 -16.87
N HIS A 25 7.14 16.51 -17.21
CA HIS A 25 8.20 17.35 -17.80
C HIS A 25 7.82 17.87 -19.18
N ILE A 26 7.26 17.03 -20.04
CA ILE A 26 6.76 17.45 -21.36
C ILE A 26 5.63 18.48 -21.21
N ALA A 27 4.73 18.28 -20.25
CA ALA A 27 3.64 19.20 -19.96
C ALA A 27 4.15 20.58 -19.51
N LEU A 28 5.21 20.63 -18.69
CA LEU A 28 5.88 21.88 -18.34
C LEU A 28 6.50 22.56 -19.56
N SER A 29 7.21 21.80 -20.41
CA SER A 29 7.82 22.36 -21.64
C SER A 29 6.78 22.89 -22.63
N LYS A 30 5.61 22.25 -22.73
CA LYS A 30 4.51 22.64 -23.64
C LYS A 30 3.49 23.60 -23.02
N GLY A 31 3.61 23.94 -21.73
CA GLY A 31 2.63 24.77 -21.01
C GLY A 31 1.23 24.16 -20.89
N SER A 32 1.10 22.82 -20.98
CA SER A 32 -0.22 22.18 -21.03
C SER A 32 -0.78 21.86 -19.64
N PHE A 33 -1.78 22.63 -19.20
CA PHE A 33 -2.43 22.45 -17.90
C PHE A 33 -3.07 21.07 -17.72
N ARG A 34 -3.81 20.58 -18.72
CA ARG A 34 -4.52 19.28 -18.62
C ARG A 34 -3.54 18.12 -18.45
N LEU A 35 -2.47 18.09 -19.24
CA LEU A 35 -1.44 17.05 -19.17
C LEU A 35 -0.68 17.10 -17.85
N LEU A 36 -0.39 18.28 -17.32
CA LEU A 36 0.26 18.42 -16.01
C LEU A 36 -0.66 17.91 -14.89
N LYS A 37 -1.94 18.30 -14.90
CA LYS A 37 -2.92 17.87 -13.89
C LYS A 37 -3.10 16.36 -13.88
N THR A 38 -3.28 15.72 -15.05
CA THR A 38 -3.44 14.26 -15.13
C THR A 38 -2.17 13.53 -14.71
N SER A 39 -1.00 13.98 -15.18
CA SER A 39 0.28 13.36 -14.84
C SER A 39 0.56 13.41 -13.34
N LEU A 40 0.36 14.56 -12.70
CA LEU A 40 0.58 14.71 -11.26
C LEU A 40 -0.45 13.95 -10.42
N SER A 41 -1.70 13.86 -10.88
CA SER A 41 -2.73 13.03 -10.23
C SER A 41 -2.39 11.53 -10.29
N ILE A 42 -1.91 11.07 -11.45
CA ILE A 42 -1.42 9.69 -11.64
C ILE A 42 -0.24 9.40 -10.71
N ILE A 43 0.74 10.30 -10.64
CA ILE A 43 1.90 10.17 -9.74
C ILE A 43 1.45 10.02 -8.28
N GLN A 44 0.49 10.82 -7.81
CA GLN A 44 0.01 10.75 -6.43
C GLN A 44 -0.65 9.40 -6.10
N HIS A 45 -1.49 8.87 -6.99
CA HIS A 45 -2.16 7.59 -6.75
C HIS A 45 -1.20 6.41 -6.91
N ILE A 46 -0.46 6.34 -8.01
CA ILE A 46 0.40 5.20 -8.34
C ILE A 46 1.57 5.06 -7.36
N LYS A 47 2.07 6.15 -6.77
CA LYS A 47 3.17 6.11 -5.80
C LYS A 47 2.93 5.14 -4.64
N ALA A 48 1.69 4.91 -4.23
CA ALA A 48 1.39 3.95 -3.17
C ALA A 48 1.35 2.48 -3.64
N TRP A 49 1.09 2.27 -4.93
CA TRP A 49 1.03 0.93 -5.56
C TRP A 49 2.38 0.44 -6.04
N VAL A 50 3.35 1.33 -6.22
CA VAL A 50 4.74 0.99 -6.55
C VAL A 50 5.40 0.37 -5.32
N MET A 51 5.32 -0.96 -5.21
CA MET A 51 5.91 -1.76 -4.13
C MET A 51 7.12 -2.58 -4.63
N ILE A 52 8.00 -1.95 -5.42
CA ILE A 52 9.17 -2.66 -5.98
C ILE A 52 10.10 -3.12 -4.86
N ASP A 53 10.24 -2.32 -3.79
CA ASP A 53 10.99 -2.67 -2.58
C ASP A 53 10.53 -4.01 -1.99
N VAL A 54 9.22 -4.19 -1.88
CA VAL A 54 8.61 -5.43 -1.39
C VAL A 54 8.83 -6.59 -2.37
N PHE A 55 8.78 -6.31 -3.68
CA PHE A 55 9.00 -7.32 -4.71
C PHE A 55 10.44 -7.86 -4.70
N LEU A 56 11.48 -7.03 -4.56
CA LEU A 56 12.86 -7.51 -4.45
C LEU A 56 13.10 -8.34 -3.19
N VAL A 57 12.53 -7.94 -2.04
CA VAL A 57 12.61 -8.76 -0.82
C VAL A 57 11.93 -10.11 -1.05
N SER A 58 10.81 -10.14 -1.78
CA SER A 58 10.10 -11.37 -2.11
C SER A 58 10.93 -12.29 -3.02
N ILE A 59 11.66 -11.73 -4.00
CA ILE A 59 12.62 -12.48 -4.82
C ILE A 59 13.73 -13.04 -3.93
N ALA A 60 14.31 -12.25 -3.03
CA ALA A 60 15.40 -12.69 -2.17
C ALA A 60 14.96 -13.87 -1.27
N ILE A 61 13.78 -13.80 -0.66
CA ILE A 61 13.24 -14.93 0.13
C ILE A 61 12.97 -16.15 -0.74
N SER A 62 12.43 -15.94 -1.95
CA SER A 62 12.19 -17.01 -2.90
C SER A 62 13.49 -17.72 -3.28
N CYS A 63 14.57 -16.97 -3.54
CA CYS A 63 15.88 -17.54 -3.81
C CYS A 63 16.41 -18.35 -2.62
N PHE A 64 16.29 -17.83 -1.39
CA PHE A 64 16.74 -18.56 -0.20
C PHE A 64 15.99 -19.89 -0.03
N LYS A 65 14.66 -19.89 -0.22
CA LYS A 65 13.85 -21.11 -0.12
C LYS A 65 14.15 -22.13 -1.21
N LEU A 66 14.56 -21.69 -2.41
CA LEU A 66 14.83 -22.57 -3.54
C LEU A 66 16.24 -23.16 -3.54
N GLN A 67 17.16 -22.56 -2.79
CA GLN A 67 18.55 -23.02 -2.73
C GLN A 67 18.65 -24.45 -2.18
N ASP A 68 17.69 -24.86 -1.33
CA ASP A 68 17.61 -26.22 -0.80
C ASP A 68 17.17 -27.26 -1.86
N TYR A 69 16.57 -26.81 -2.97
CA TYR A 69 16.00 -27.67 -4.01
C TYR A 69 16.72 -27.60 -5.36
N SER A 70 17.46 -26.52 -5.63
CA SER A 70 18.09 -26.29 -6.93
C SER A 70 19.25 -25.31 -6.85
N ASP A 71 20.27 -25.50 -7.69
CA ASP A 71 21.35 -24.52 -7.89
C ASP A 71 20.82 -23.29 -8.64
N ILE A 72 20.87 -22.14 -7.98
CA ILE A 72 20.33 -20.87 -8.50
C ILE A 72 21.46 -20.08 -9.15
N PHE A 73 21.39 -19.89 -10.47
CA PHE A 73 22.30 -19.00 -11.20
C PHE A 73 21.67 -17.62 -11.39
N VAL A 74 22.36 -16.58 -10.93
CA VAL A 74 21.91 -15.19 -11.07
C VAL A 74 22.20 -14.69 -12.48
N GLY A 75 21.15 -14.49 -13.27
CA GLY A 75 21.25 -13.91 -14.61
C GLY A 75 21.26 -12.37 -14.61
N PRO A 76 21.55 -11.75 -15.78
CA PRO A 76 21.57 -10.29 -15.93
C PRO A 76 20.20 -9.63 -15.69
N GLY A 77 19.10 -10.39 -15.81
CA GLY A 77 17.76 -9.90 -15.51
C GLY A 77 17.59 -9.41 -14.07
N LEU A 78 18.20 -10.08 -13.09
CA LEU A 78 18.14 -9.65 -11.68
C LEU A 78 18.83 -8.28 -11.51
N ILE A 79 19.98 -8.10 -12.16
CA ILE A 79 20.72 -6.83 -12.14
C ILE A 79 19.88 -5.71 -12.76
N GLY A 80 19.21 -5.98 -13.89
CA GLY A 80 18.28 -5.04 -14.52
C GLY A 80 17.13 -4.63 -13.60
N LEU A 81 16.53 -5.59 -12.88
CA LEU A 81 15.47 -5.31 -11.89
C LEU A 81 15.97 -4.47 -10.71
N VAL A 82 17.17 -4.77 -10.19
CA VAL A 82 17.78 -3.98 -9.11
C VAL A 82 18.06 -2.55 -9.56
N LEU A 83 18.62 -2.35 -10.75
CA LEU A 83 18.87 -1.03 -11.33
C LEU A 83 17.57 -0.25 -11.55
N LEU A 84 16.53 -0.91 -12.09
CA LEU A 84 15.21 -0.32 -12.23
C LEU A 84 14.65 0.12 -10.87
N GLN A 85 14.77 -0.71 -9.83
CA GLN A 85 14.32 -0.35 -8.49
C GLN A 85 15.06 0.87 -7.94
N VAL A 86 16.40 0.87 -7.98
CA VAL A 86 17.18 2.01 -7.49
C VAL A 86 16.78 3.27 -8.23
N SER A 87 16.64 3.21 -9.56
CA SER A 87 16.20 4.32 -10.38
C SER A 87 14.79 4.81 -10.00
N THR A 88 13.82 3.92 -9.82
CA THR A 88 12.46 4.29 -9.40
C THR A 88 12.44 4.90 -8.00
N VAL A 89 13.20 4.36 -7.04
CA VAL A 89 13.30 4.92 -5.67
C VAL A 89 13.93 6.31 -5.71
N LEU A 90 15.00 6.50 -6.48
CA LEU A 90 15.62 7.81 -6.67
C LEU A 90 14.64 8.80 -7.33
N LEU A 91 13.87 8.35 -8.32
CA LEU A 91 12.86 9.17 -8.96
C LEU A 91 11.75 9.57 -7.96
N VAL A 92 11.25 8.64 -7.15
CA VAL A 92 10.19 8.89 -6.15
C VAL A 92 10.64 9.83 -5.03
N THR A 93 11.92 9.80 -4.66
CA THR A 93 12.49 10.71 -3.65
C THR A 93 12.75 12.12 -4.20
N ARG A 94 13.02 12.25 -5.51
CA ARG A 94 13.25 13.54 -6.17
C ARG A 94 11.97 14.23 -6.63
N VAL A 95 10.97 13.47 -7.06
CA VAL A 95 9.72 13.99 -7.61
C VAL A 95 8.81 14.49 -6.49
N SER A 96 8.57 15.80 -6.47
CA SER A 96 7.66 16.47 -5.54
C SER A 96 6.57 17.21 -6.30
N VAL A 97 5.31 16.83 -6.06
CA VAL A 97 4.14 17.41 -6.74
C VAL A 97 4.08 18.92 -6.55
N ARG A 98 4.41 19.41 -5.34
CA ARG A 98 4.47 20.84 -5.03
C ARG A 98 5.41 21.59 -5.97
N ARG A 99 6.60 21.05 -6.27
CA ARG A 99 7.60 21.72 -7.09
C ARG A 99 7.19 21.85 -8.56
N TYR A 100 6.54 20.84 -9.13
CA TYR A 100 6.04 20.92 -10.51
C TYR A 100 4.97 22.01 -10.65
N TRP A 101 4.07 22.08 -9.68
CA TRP A 101 3.08 23.15 -9.66
C TRP A 101 3.72 24.52 -9.47
N GLU A 102 4.78 24.63 -8.64
CA GLU A 102 5.49 25.89 -8.38
C GLU A 102 6.15 26.48 -9.62
N VAL A 103 6.73 25.61 -10.44
CA VAL A 103 7.30 26.01 -11.73
C VAL A 103 6.22 26.42 -12.73
N PHE A 104 5.04 25.77 -12.71
CA PHE A 104 3.97 26.07 -13.66
C PHE A 104 3.22 27.37 -13.32
N HIS A 105 2.79 27.52 -12.06
CA HIS A 105 2.16 28.74 -11.54
C HIS A 105 2.58 28.91 -10.09
N ALA A 106 3.51 29.79 -9.80
CA ALA A 106 4.00 30.04 -8.43
C ALA A 106 2.87 30.44 -7.47
N GLU A 107 2.99 30.06 -6.20
CA GLU A 107 2.06 30.45 -5.14
C GLU A 107 1.99 31.98 -5.00
N GLU A 108 3.11 32.67 -5.22
CA GLU A 108 3.25 34.13 -5.14
C GLU A 108 2.38 34.89 -6.16
N ASN A 109 2.01 34.26 -7.29
CA ASN A 109 1.09 34.84 -8.26
C ASN A 109 -0.33 35.01 -7.71
N TYR A 110 -0.66 34.28 -6.64
CA TYR A 110 -1.93 34.39 -5.95
C TYR A 110 -1.73 35.27 -4.71
N GLN A 111 -2.13 36.54 -4.79
CA GLN A 111 -2.11 37.47 -3.66
C GLN A 111 -3.23 37.12 -2.66
N LEU A 112 -3.00 36.07 -1.86
CA LEU A 112 -3.98 35.52 -0.93
C LEU A 112 -3.71 36.06 0.48
N THR A 113 -4.61 36.90 0.98
CA THR A 113 -4.52 37.52 2.31
C THR A 113 -4.78 36.51 3.44
N GLU A 114 -5.64 35.52 3.19
CA GLU A 114 -6.00 34.48 4.17
C GLU A 114 -5.69 33.08 3.60
N LYS A 115 -5.00 32.25 4.40
CA LYS A 115 -4.58 30.89 4.03
C LYS A 115 -5.20 29.87 4.99
N THR A 116 -6.52 29.73 4.93
CA THR A 116 -7.28 28.86 5.84
C THR A 116 -7.38 27.41 5.35
N LEU A 117 -7.31 27.18 4.03
CA LEU A 117 -7.54 25.86 3.43
C LEU A 117 -6.36 25.41 2.56
N HIS A 118 -5.91 24.18 2.77
CA HIS A 118 -4.79 23.57 2.02
C HIS A 118 -5.28 22.57 0.97
N CYS A 119 -4.96 22.80 -0.31
CA CYS A 119 -5.33 21.88 -1.38
C CYS A 119 -4.48 20.59 -1.34
N HIS A 120 -5.13 19.42 -1.27
CA HIS A 120 -4.46 18.12 -1.27
C HIS A 120 -3.83 17.72 -2.62
N HIS A 121 -4.25 18.32 -3.74
CA HIS A 121 -3.76 17.98 -5.08
C HIS A 121 -2.53 18.79 -5.49
N CYS A 122 -2.57 20.12 -5.34
CA CYS A 122 -1.48 21.01 -5.80
C CYS A 122 -0.70 21.68 -4.65
N HIS A 123 -1.09 21.44 -3.40
CA HIS A 123 -0.48 22.02 -2.20
C HIS A 123 -0.51 23.56 -2.12
N LEU A 124 -1.43 24.22 -2.83
CA LEU A 124 -1.72 25.64 -2.64
C LEU A 124 -2.52 25.84 -1.33
N SER A 125 -2.11 26.80 -0.52
CA SER A 125 -2.91 27.30 0.60
C SER A 125 -3.72 28.52 0.14
N GLN A 126 -5.03 28.47 0.34
CA GLN A 126 -5.98 29.46 -0.18
C GLN A 126 -7.16 29.66 0.78
N PRO A 127 -7.97 30.72 0.63
CA PRO A 127 -9.19 30.90 1.42
C PRO A 127 -10.22 29.82 1.11
N GLU A 128 -11.29 29.80 1.91
CA GLU A 128 -12.39 28.86 1.73
C GLU A 128 -13.04 29.02 0.36
N GLY A 129 -13.41 27.90 -0.24
CA GLY A 129 -14.01 27.83 -1.56
C GLY A 129 -14.38 26.40 -1.92
N THR A 130 -15.10 26.22 -3.01
CA THR A 130 -15.48 24.89 -3.52
C THR A 130 -14.37 24.26 -4.36
N GLU A 131 -13.57 25.08 -5.06
CA GLU A 131 -12.54 24.65 -5.99
C GLU A 131 -11.20 25.36 -5.77
N CYS A 132 -10.11 24.65 -6.12
CA CYS A 132 -8.77 25.21 -6.02
C CYS A 132 -8.52 26.23 -7.13
N LEU A 133 -8.01 27.41 -6.76
CA LEU A 133 -7.66 28.49 -7.69
C LEU A 133 -6.55 28.11 -8.68
N ARG A 134 -5.71 27.13 -8.32
CA ARG A 134 -4.58 26.67 -9.14
C ARG A 134 -4.90 25.43 -9.96
N CYS A 135 -5.43 24.38 -9.34
CA CYS A 135 -5.64 23.09 -10.02
C CYS A 135 -7.10 22.80 -10.39
N GLN A 136 -8.05 23.69 -10.03
CA GLN A 136 -9.47 23.53 -10.30
C GLN A 136 -9.99 22.15 -9.86
N SER A 137 -9.47 21.66 -8.73
CA SER A 137 -9.92 20.41 -8.12
C SER A 137 -10.74 20.77 -6.89
N PRO A 138 -11.77 19.99 -6.55
CA PRO A 138 -12.62 20.30 -5.41
C PRO A 138 -11.78 20.28 -4.13
N ILE A 139 -11.90 21.33 -3.32
CA ILE A 139 -11.12 21.50 -2.10
C ILE A 139 -12.00 21.27 -0.88
N HIS A 140 -11.41 20.69 0.16
CA HIS A 140 -12.10 20.40 1.41
C HIS A 140 -11.09 20.52 2.54
N HIS A 141 -11.54 20.97 3.71
CA HIS A 141 -10.69 21.03 4.90
C HIS A 141 -10.27 19.62 5.38
N ARG A 142 -11.16 18.63 5.21
CA ARG A 142 -10.94 17.22 5.54
C ARG A 142 -11.34 16.33 4.39
N LYS A 143 -10.77 15.11 4.35
CA LYS A 143 -11.21 14.09 3.39
C LYS A 143 -12.70 13.79 3.58
N PRO A 144 -13.56 14.02 2.57
CA PRO A 144 -15.00 13.79 2.71
C PRO A 144 -15.28 12.29 2.88
N HIS A 145 -16.19 11.97 3.80
CA HIS A 145 -16.62 10.60 4.10
C HIS A 145 -15.48 9.63 4.49
N ALA A 146 -14.34 10.14 4.99
CA ALA A 146 -13.17 9.31 5.32
C ALA A 146 -13.51 8.14 6.26
N ILE A 147 -14.25 8.42 7.35
CA ILE A 147 -14.68 7.41 8.32
C ILE A 147 -15.56 6.34 7.66
N GLN A 148 -16.52 6.76 6.83
CA GLN A 148 -17.45 5.84 6.15
C GLN A 148 -16.72 4.95 5.13
N LYS A 149 -15.81 5.53 4.33
CA LYS A 149 -14.98 4.78 3.38
C LYS A 149 -14.09 3.77 4.09
N THR A 150 -13.43 4.17 5.18
CA THR A 150 -12.58 3.26 5.96
C THR A 150 -13.40 2.11 6.56
N TRP A 151 -14.59 2.37 7.11
CA TRP A 151 -15.48 1.31 7.59
C TRP A 151 -15.93 0.37 6.48
N ALA A 152 -16.31 0.89 5.30
CA ALA A 152 -16.73 0.06 4.17
C ALA A 152 -15.63 -0.91 3.73
N TYR A 153 -14.39 -0.42 3.55
CA TYR A 153 -13.25 -1.27 3.23
C TYR A 153 -12.93 -2.27 4.35
N LEU A 154 -13.05 -1.86 5.61
CA LEU A 154 -12.74 -2.71 6.75
C LEU A 154 -13.74 -3.84 6.93
N ILE A 155 -15.05 -3.56 6.76
CA ILE A 155 -16.10 -4.58 6.79
C ILE A 155 -15.90 -5.56 5.63
N ALA A 156 -15.65 -5.06 4.42
CA ALA A 156 -15.38 -5.92 3.27
C ALA A 156 -14.14 -6.81 3.49
N ALA A 157 -13.05 -6.26 4.06
CA ALA A 157 -11.85 -7.03 4.40
C ALA A 157 -12.12 -8.09 5.48
N THR A 158 -12.94 -7.74 6.47
CA THR A 158 -13.34 -8.65 7.56
C THR A 158 -14.18 -9.80 7.02
N ILE A 159 -15.06 -9.56 6.05
CA ILE A 159 -15.82 -10.64 5.40
C ILE A 159 -14.89 -11.51 4.55
N ALA A 160 -13.97 -10.90 3.78
CA ALA A 160 -13.06 -11.61 2.91
C ALA A 160 -11.99 -12.45 3.65
N ILE A 161 -11.72 -12.18 4.94
CA ILE A 161 -10.74 -12.94 5.71
C ILE A 161 -11.21 -14.37 6.02
N PHE A 162 -12.51 -14.59 6.16
CA PHE A 162 -13.07 -15.93 6.38
C PHE A 162 -12.81 -16.88 5.20
N PRO A 163 -13.21 -16.57 3.95
CA PRO A 163 -12.91 -17.42 2.81
C PRO A 163 -11.39 -17.52 2.56
N ALA A 164 -10.61 -16.48 2.86
CA ALA A 164 -9.16 -16.54 2.71
C ALA A 164 -8.49 -17.60 3.61
N ASN A 165 -9.05 -17.88 4.79
CA ASN A 165 -8.49 -18.85 5.74
C ASN A 165 -9.09 -20.26 5.61
N ILE A 166 -10.31 -20.38 5.10
CA ILE A 166 -11.02 -21.67 4.98
C ILE A 166 -10.76 -22.33 3.63
N ILE A 167 -10.65 -21.54 2.55
CA ILE A 167 -10.49 -22.06 1.19
C ILE A 167 -9.01 -22.44 0.97
N PRO A 168 -8.73 -23.54 0.25
CA PRO A 168 -7.37 -23.92 -0.10
C PRO A 168 -6.61 -22.78 -0.78
N ILE A 169 -5.42 -22.49 -0.28
CA ILE A 169 -4.50 -21.51 -0.87
C ILE A 169 -3.64 -22.14 -1.96
N SER A 170 -3.34 -23.44 -1.84
CA SER A 170 -2.58 -24.22 -2.81
C SER A 170 -3.21 -25.57 -3.07
N ILE A 171 -3.12 -26.02 -4.31
CA ILE A 171 -3.58 -27.31 -4.77
C ILE A 171 -2.37 -27.99 -5.43
N LEU A 172 -1.95 -29.11 -4.85
CA LEU A 172 -0.86 -29.96 -5.33
C LEU A 172 -1.46 -31.22 -5.94
N LEU A 173 -1.08 -31.57 -7.17
CA LEU A 173 -1.35 -32.89 -7.71
C LEU A 173 -0.10 -33.76 -7.59
N THR A 174 -0.21 -34.83 -6.80
CA THR A 174 0.87 -35.83 -6.65
C THR A 174 0.30 -37.22 -6.85
N ASN A 175 0.86 -37.99 -7.78
CA ASN A 175 0.46 -39.38 -8.05
C ASN A 175 -1.05 -39.56 -8.28
N GLY A 176 -1.68 -38.62 -9.00
CA GLY A 176 -3.12 -38.64 -9.29
C GLY A 176 -4.03 -38.26 -8.11
N LYS A 177 -3.48 -37.93 -6.94
CA LYS A 177 -4.23 -37.40 -5.79
C LYS A 177 -4.11 -35.88 -5.73
N ARG A 178 -5.26 -35.22 -5.59
CA ARG A 178 -5.36 -33.78 -5.40
C ARG A 178 -5.26 -33.48 -3.90
N LEU A 179 -4.14 -32.91 -3.48
CA LEU A 179 -3.90 -32.43 -2.13
C LEU A 179 -4.21 -30.94 -2.09
N GLU A 180 -5.16 -30.55 -1.25
CA GLU A 180 -5.57 -29.17 -1.07
C GLU A 180 -5.08 -28.68 0.29
N ASP A 181 -4.28 -27.63 0.28
CA ASP A 181 -3.75 -27.04 1.50
C ASP A 181 -4.35 -25.66 1.74
N THR A 182 -4.89 -25.48 2.94
CA THR A 182 -5.21 -24.16 3.52
C THR A 182 -3.94 -23.54 4.11
N ILE A 183 -4.00 -22.26 4.47
CA ILE A 183 -2.88 -21.61 5.18
C ILE A 183 -2.54 -22.39 6.46
N PHE A 184 -3.55 -22.83 7.21
CA PHE A 184 -3.36 -23.61 8.43
C PHE A 184 -2.76 -24.99 8.18
N SER A 185 -3.27 -25.75 7.21
CA SER A 185 -2.72 -27.08 6.91
C SER A 185 -1.30 -26.99 6.33
N GLY A 186 -1.02 -25.98 5.51
CA GLY A 186 0.32 -25.69 5.01
C GLY A 186 1.31 -25.39 6.13
N VAL A 187 0.93 -24.53 7.10
CA VAL A 187 1.75 -24.26 8.29
C VAL A 187 1.94 -25.52 9.14
N ALA A 188 0.89 -26.32 9.37
CA ALA A 188 0.98 -27.56 10.13
C ALA A 188 1.90 -28.60 9.46
N SER A 189 1.83 -28.72 8.13
CA SER A 189 2.71 -29.58 7.34
C SER A 189 4.17 -29.18 7.50
N LEU A 190 4.49 -27.87 7.39
CA LEU A 190 5.84 -27.36 7.57
C LEU A 190 6.40 -27.60 8.98
N VAL A 191 5.56 -27.50 10.02
CA VAL A 191 5.94 -27.83 11.40
C VAL A 191 6.28 -29.32 11.51
N ASN A 192 5.46 -30.20 10.93
CA ASN A 192 5.69 -31.64 10.93
C ASN A 192 6.94 -32.03 10.14
N SER A 193 7.30 -31.28 9.10
CA SER A 193 8.55 -31.47 8.34
C SER A 193 9.80 -30.91 9.04
N GLY A 194 9.70 -30.42 10.27
CA GLY A 194 10.84 -29.87 11.02
C GLY A 194 11.24 -28.44 10.64
N MET A 195 10.54 -27.81 9.69
CA MET A 195 10.80 -26.44 9.22
C MET A 195 10.00 -25.40 10.02
N THR A 196 10.08 -25.46 11.35
CA THR A 196 9.26 -24.63 12.26
C THR A 196 9.47 -23.13 12.07
N GLY A 197 10.70 -22.69 11.77
CA GLY A 197 10.99 -21.27 11.51
C GLY A 197 10.21 -20.70 10.32
N ILE A 198 10.18 -21.44 9.20
CA ILE A 198 9.44 -21.03 7.99
C ILE A 198 7.93 -21.02 8.27
N ALA A 199 7.45 -22.02 9.01
CA ALA A 199 6.04 -22.12 9.38
C ALA A 199 5.58 -20.90 10.20
N ILE A 200 6.37 -20.46 11.19
CA ILE A 200 6.06 -19.27 12.00
C ILE A 200 6.00 -18.01 11.13
N ILE A 201 6.97 -17.83 10.22
CA ILE A 201 7.02 -16.66 9.33
C ILE A 201 5.75 -16.59 8.48
N ILE A 202 5.37 -17.71 7.84
CA ILE A 202 4.17 -17.78 6.99
C ILE A 202 2.91 -17.55 7.82
N PHE A 203 2.80 -18.17 8.99
CA PHE A 203 1.64 -17.99 9.88
C PHE A 203 1.47 -16.52 10.30
N VAL A 204 2.55 -15.88 10.73
CA VAL A 204 2.52 -14.48 11.15
C VAL A 204 2.13 -13.58 9.97
N ALA A 205 2.77 -13.75 8.82
CA ALA A 205 2.55 -12.87 7.68
C ALA A 205 1.16 -13.06 7.05
N SER A 206 0.64 -14.28 6.98
CA SER A 206 -0.62 -14.58 6.30
C SER A 206 -1.86 -14.52 7.20
N ILE A 207 -1.72 -14.63 8.52
CA ILE A 207 -2.86 -14.58 9.45
C ILE A 207 -2.73 -13.39 10.41
N VAL A 208 -1.64 -13.35 11.17
CA VAL A 208 -1.48 -12.36 12.25
C VAL A 208 -1.44 -10.94 11.70
N VAL A 209 -0.72 -10.68 10.60
CA VAL A 209 -0.58 -9.34 10.01
C VAL A 209 -1.92 -8.78 9.49
N PRO A 210 -2.70 -9.49 8.65
CA PRO A 210 -4.03 -9.01 8.23
C PRO A 210 -4.99 -8.80 9.40
N VAL A 211 -5.03 -9.73 10.37
CA VAL A 211 -5.88 -9.61 11.56
C VAL A 211 -5.48 -8.39 12.38
N ALA A 212 -4.19 -8.20 12.63
CA ALA A 212 -3.68 -7.03 13.36
C ALA A 212 -4.02 -5.71 12.66
N LYS A 213 -3.97 -5.66 11.32
CA LYS A 213 -4.43 -4.48 10.56
C LYS A 213 -5.91 -4.21 10.76
N ILE A 214 -6.77 -5.23 10.63
CA ILE A 214 -8.23 -5.08 10.78
C ILE A 214 -8.56 -4.62 12.20
N VAL A 215 -8.01 -5.28 13.22
CA VAL A 215 -8.23 -4.92 14.63
C VAL A 215 -7.71 -3.53 14.94
N GLY A 216 -6.50 -3.20 14.47
CA GLY A 216 -5.88 -1.89 14.69
C GLY A 216 -6.64 -0.75 14.05
N LEU A 217 -7.11 -0.90 12.80
CA LEU A 217 -7.94 0.10 12.13
C LEU A 217 -9.31 0.21 12.79
N SER A 218 -9.92 -0.90 13.21
CA SER A 218 -11.19 -0.90 13.94
C SER A 218 -11.07 -0.13 15.26
N TYR A 219 -10.01 -0.38 16.02
CA TYR A 219 -9.71 0.32 17.26
C TYR A 219 -9.57 1.84 17.02
N LEU A 220 -8.84 2.25 15.99
CA LEU A 220 -8.69 3.66 15.66
C LEU A 220 -10.03 4.32 15.28
N LEU A 221 -10.84 3.67 14.45
CA LEU A 221 -12.16 4.18 14.05
C LEU A 221 -13.11 4.31 15.24
N LEU A 222 -13.18 3.30 16.09
CA LEU A 222 -14.00 3.33 17.30
C LEU A 222 -13.51 4.42 18.25
N ALA A 223 -12.20 4.58 18.44
CA ALA A 223 -11.65 5.62 19.29
C ALA A 223 -11.96 7.04 18.78
N ILE A 224 -12.00 7.23 17.45
CA ILE A 224 -12.41 8.49 16.81
C ILE A 224 -13.92 8.73 17.03
N GLN A 225 -14.76 7.72 16.78
CA GLN A 225 -16.23 7.83 16.93
C GLN A 225 -16.67 8.07 18.37
N PHE A 226 -16.06 7.38 19.34
CA PHE A 226 -16.33 7.58 20.77
C PHE A 226 -15.69 8.84 21.36
N LYS A 227 -15.10 9.71 20.53
CA LYS A 227 -14.48 10.98 20.91
C LYS A 227 -13.56 10.88 22.13
N ARG A 228 -12.81 9.78 22.25
CA ARG A 228 -11.94 9.57 23.42
C ARG A 228 -10.80 10.59 23.40
N LYS A 229 -10.55 11.24 24.54
CA LYS A 229 -9.55 12.32 24.72
C LYS A 229 -8.16 11.88 25.21
N ILE A 230 -7.93 10.59 25.45
CA ILE A 230 -6.69 10.09 26.10
C ILE A 230 -5.87 9.21 25.14
N TYR A 231 -4.54 9.28 25.15
CA TYR A 231 -3.61 8.43 24.38
C TYR A 231 -3.45 8.74 22.87
N HIS A 232 -3.52 10.00 22.44
CA HIS A 232 -3.32 10.38 21.02
C HIS A 232 -1.96 9.91 20.44
N LYS A 233 -0.89 10.00 21.22
CA LYS A 233 0.46 9.53 20.82
C LYS A 233 0.47 8.03 20.50
N HIS A 234 -0.16 7.19 21.34
CA HIS A 234 -0.25 5.75 21.09
C HIS A 234 -1.09 5.43 19.86
N ARG A 235 -2.20 6.16 19.64
CA ARG A 235 -3.03 5.98 18.43
C ARG A 235 -2.28 6.36 17.16
N MET A 236 -1.50 7.44 17.19
CA MET A 236 -0.62 7.81 16.09
C MET A 236 0.44 6.75 15.83
N LEU A 237 1.06 6.19 16.88
CA LEU A 237 2.00 5.08 16.73
C LEU A 237 1.34 3.88 16.06
N ILE A 238 0.16 3.46 16.53
CA ILE A 238 -0.61 2.36 15.95
C ILE A 238 -0.92 2.65 14.47
N TYR A 239 -1.36 3.88 14.15
CA TYR A 239 -1.60 4.28 12.76
C TYR A 239 -0.35 4.17 11.89
N PHE A 240 0.80 4.66 12.37
CA PHE A 240 2.05 4.56 11.62
C PHE A 240 2.52 3.12 11.43
N VAL A 241 2.39 2.27 12.45
CA VAL A 241 2.70 0.84 12.37
C VAL A 241 1.80 0.15 11.35
N ILE A 242 0.48 0.41 11.38
CA ILE A 242 -0.47 -0.14 10.41
C ILE A 242 -0.15 0.34 8.99
N LYS A 243 0.17 1.63 8.82
CA LYS A 243 0.51 2.18 7.51
C LYS A 243 1.83 1.62 6.99
N TRP A 244 2.79 1.41 7.86
CA TRP A 244 4.08 0.80 7.51
C TRP A 244 3.88 -0.67 7.12
N ILE A 245 3.24 -1.47 7.97
CA ILE A 245 2.95 -2.89 7.68
C ILE A 245 2.01 -3.06 6.47
N GLY A 246 1.26 -1.99 6.14
CA GLY A 246 0.56 -1.72 4.89
C GLY A 246 1.20 -2.38 3.68
N ARG A 247 2.37 -1.85 3.28
CA ARG A 247 3.12 -2.29 2.09
C ARG A 247 3.72 -3.69 2.22
N TRP A 248 4.18 -4.06 3.41
CA TRP A 248 4.85 -5.35 3.65
C TRP A 248 3.90 -6.53 3.54
N SER A 249 2.62 -6.33 3.84
CA SER A 249 1.60 -7.36 3.73
C SER A 249 1.39 -7.92 2.31
N MET A 250 1.84 -7.22 1.26
CA MET A 250 1.79 -7.71 -0.13
C MET A 250 2.93 -8.68 -0.46
N MET A 251 3.97 -8.75 0.38
CA MET A 251 5.14 -9.59 0.20
C MET A 251 4.79 -11.07 0.04
N ASP A 252 3.88 -11.57 0.88
CA ASP A 252 3.45 -12.97 0.85
C ASP A 252 2.87 -13.37 -0.51
N LEU A 253 2.05 -12.51 -1.12
CA LEU A 253 1.46 -12.75 -2.44
C LEU A 253 2.54 -12.84 -3.52
N PHE A 254 3.55 -11.98 -3.45
CA PHE A 254 4.68 -12.03 -4.38
C PHE A 254 5.48 -13.31 -4.20
N VAL A 255 5.85 -13.68 -2.96
CA VAL A 255 6.59 -14.92 -2.70
C VAL A 255 5.82 -16.14 -3.21
N ILE A 256 4.53 -16.27 -2.88
CA ILE A 256 3.69 -17.40 -3.35
C ILE A 256 3.69 -17.47 -4.88
N SER A 257 3.56 -16.33 -5.56
CA SER A 257 3.53 -16.31 -7.02
C SER A 257 4.86 -16.65 -7.67
N ILE A 258 5.97 -16.16 -7.12
CA ILE A 258 7.31 -16.44 -7.63
C ILE A 258 7.60 -17.93 -7.45
N MET A 259 7.33 -18.46 -6.26
CA MET A 259 7.46 -19.89 -5.98
C MET A 259 6.62 -20.74 -6.93
N MET A 260 5.35 -20.37 -7.17
CA MET A 260 4.51 -21.05 -8.15
C MET A 260 5.16 -21.07 -9.53
N THR A 261 5.56 -19.91 -10.06
CA THR A 261 6.13 -19.83 -11.42
C THR A 261 7.44 -20.59 -11.58
N LEU A 262 8.19 -20.77 -10.49
CA LEU A 262 9.44 -21.51 -10.49
C LEU A 262 9.21 -23.02 -10.34
N VAL A 263 8.26 -23.43 -9.50
CA VAL A 263 7.89 -24.84 -9.30
C VAL A 263 7.20 -25.44 -10.53
N ASP A 264 6.33 -24.68 -11.19
CA ASP A 264 5.59 -25.09 -12.40
C ASP A 264 6.51 -25.40 -13.61
N ARG A 265 7.79 -24.97 -13.55
CA ARG A 265 8.79 -25.28 -14.59
C ARG A 265 9.63 -26.54 -14.32
N GLY A 266 9.46 -27.18 -13.18
CA GLY A 266 10.03 -28.51 -12.90
C GLY A 266 8.93 -29.56 -13.02
N GLN A 267 9.02 -30.49 -13.98
CA GLN A 267 8.03 -31.53 -14.31
C GLN A 267 7.76 -32.58 -13.21
N ILE A 268 7.65 -32.19 -11.94
CA ILE A 268 7.53 -33.12 -10.81
C ILE A 268 6.26 -32.85 -9.98
N LEU A 269 5.72 -31.63 -9.93
CA LEU A 269 4.52 -31.30 -9.14
C LEU A 269 3.67 -30.18 -9.78
N ASP A 270 2.45 -30.51 -10.23
CA ASP A 270 1.43 -29.53 -10.63
C ASP A 270 0.98 -28.73 -9.41
N PHE A 271 1.53 -27.52 -9.24
CA PHE A 271 1.21 -26.61 -8.14
C PHE A 271 0.34 -25.45 -8.65
N THR A 272 -0.95 -25.48 -8.31
CA THR A 272 -1.91 -24.44 -8.71
C THR A 272 -2.41 -23.65 -7.50
N PRO A 273 -2.47 -22.30 -7.59
CA PRO A 273 -3.00 -21.48 -6.51
C PRO A 273 -4.51 -21.70 -6.41
N GLY A 274 -4.96 -22.09 -5.22
CA GLY A 274 -6.38 -22.22 -4.94
C GLY A 274 -7.07 -20.85 -4.81
N TYR A 275 -8.39 -20.85 -4.78
CA TYR A 275 -9.19 -19.63 -4.63
C TYR A 275 -8.91 -18.89 -3.30
N GLY A 276 -8.34 -19.56 -2.30
CA GLY A 276 -7.89 -18.94 -1.05
C GLY A 276 -6.83 -17.86 -1.27
N ALA A 277 -5.92 -18.03 -2.23
CA ALA A 277 -4.91 -17.02 -2.56
C ALA A 277 -5.53 -15.74 -3.14
N VAL A 278 -6.61 -15.89 -3.91
CA VAL A 278 -7.37 -14.77 -4.47
C VAL A 278 -8.11 -14.02 -3.35
N ALA A 279 -8.79 -14.74 -2.46
CA ALA A 279 -9.46 -14.16 -1.31
C ALA A 279 -8.47 -13.44 -0.37
N PHE A 280 -7.31 -14.03 -0.11
CA PHE A 280 -6.23 -13.41 0.66
C PHE A 280 -5.74 -12.11 -0.01
N GLY A 281 -5.53 -12.13 -1.32
CA GLY A 281 -5.19 -10.92 -2.08
C GLY A 281 -6.22 -9.79 -1.95
N ILE A 282 -7.51 -10.12 -1.96
CA ILE A 282 -8.59 -9.15 -1.74
C ILE A 282 -8.49 -8.53 -0.34
N VAL A 283 -8.26 -9.33 0.71
CA VAL A 283 -8.08 -8.83 2.08
C VAL A 283 -6.92 -7.83 2.16
N VAL A 284 -5.77 -8.16 1.56
CA VAL A 284 -4.59 -7.28 1.60
C VAL A 284 -4.87 -5.96 0.87
N VAL A 285 -5.47 -5.99 -0.32
CA VAL A 285 -5.82 -4.78 -1.07
C VAL A 285 -6.85 -3.93 -0.31
N LEU A 286 -7.91 -4.55 0.22
CA LEU A 286 -8.94 -3.82 0.97
C LEU A 286 -8.39 -3.18 2.25
N THR A 287 -7.51 -3.87 2.99
CA THR A 287 -6.89 -3.30 4.19
C THR A 287 -5.91 -2.16 3.87
N MET A 288 -5.23 -2.22 2.71
CA MET A 288 -4.41 -1.11 2.21
C MET A 288 -5.29 0.12 1.88
N LEU A 289 -6.37 -0.07 1.12
CA LEU A 289 -7.31 1.00 0.78
C LEU A 289 -7.99 1.60 2.01
N ALA A 290 -8.30 0.79 3.03
CA ALA A 290 -8.83 1.25 4.31
C ALA A 290 -7.85 2.20 5.01
N ALA A 291 -6.57 1.81 5.10
CA ALA A 291 -5.54 2.62 5.72
C ALA A 291 -5.27 3.94 4.98
N GLU A 292 -5.35 3.96 3.65
CA GLU A 292 -5.21 5.19 2.84
C GLU A 292 -6.42 6.12 2.93
N SER A 293 -7.61 5.56 3.06
CA SER A 293 -8.86 6.31 3.20
C SER A 293 -8.95 7.02 4.55
N MET A 294 -8.32 6.47 5.59
CA MET A 294 -8.32 7.05 6.92
C MET A 294 -7.53 8.36 6.96
N ASP A 295 -8.13 9.41 7.54
CA ASP A 295 -7.46 10.69 7.76
C ASP A 295 -6.83 10.72 9.17
N PRO A 296 -5.49 10.75 9.31
CA PRO A 296 -4.85 10.76 10.62
C PRO A 296 -5.17 12.01 11.45
N ARG A 297 -5.61 13.11 10.82
CA ARG A 297 -5.98 14.34 11.53
C ARG A 297 -7.16 14.12 12.48
N LEU A 298 -8.08 13.20 12.12
CA LEU A 298 -9.23 12.81 12.95
C LEU A 298 -8.83 12.26 14.32
N ILE A 299 -7.60 11.76 14.48
CA ILE A 299 -7.09 11.27 15.78
C ILE A 299 -6.93 12.42 16.77
N TRP A 300 -6.69 13.64 16.28
CA TRP A 300 -6.37 14.83 17.08
C TRP A 300 -7.55 15.76 17.34
N ASP A 301 -8.68 15.59 16.64
CA ASP A 301 -9.88 16.45 16.78
C ASP A 301 -10.44 16.56 18.19
N ASN A 302 -10.24 15.53 19.01
CA ASN A 302 -10.76 15.47 20.37
C ASN A 302 -9.77 16.00 21.40
N TYR A 303 -8.63 16.55 20.96
CA TYR A 303 -7.66 17.19 21.85
C TYR A 303 -8.20 18.57 22.24
N PRO A 304 -8.49 18.82 23.53
CA PRO A 304 -8.92 20.15 23.96
C PRO A 304 -7.78 21.16 23.74
N GLU A 305 -8.09 22.29 23.11
CA GLU A 305 -7.25 23.49 23.00
C GLU A 305 -7.08 24.13 24.39
N GLU A 306 -6.39 23.47 25.31
CA GLU A 306 -6.00 24.08 26.60
C GLU A 306 -4.73 24.93 26.49
N PHE A 307 -4.10 24.98 25.30
CA PHE A 307 -2.86 25.72 25.07
C PHE A 307 -3.05 27.16 24.57
N ASP A 308 -4.18 27.52 23.94
CA ASP A 308 -4.43 28.88 23.43
C ASP A 308 -4.68 29.92 24.55
N LYS A 309 -4.89 29.49 25.80
CA LYS A 309 -5.10 30.39 26.95
C LYS A 309 -3.84 30.73 27.74
N LYS A 310 -2.71 30.06 27.52
CA LYS A 310 -1.46 30.34 28.26
C LYS A 310 -0.47 31.22 27.52
N GLU A 311 -0.61 31.36 26.20
CA GLU A 311 0.28 32.17 25.38
C GLU A 311 -0.13 33.66 25.34
N SER A 312 -1.39 33.98 25.66
CA SER A 312 -1.91 35.36 25.73
C SER A 312 -1.77 36.06 27.09
N LEU A 313 -1.12 35.42 28.07
CA LEU A 313 -0.88 36.00 29.41
C LEU A 313 0.59 36.38 29.66
N ASN A 314 1.48 36.10 28.71
CA ASN A 314 2.90 36.44 28.78
C ASN A 314 3.40 37.04 27.46
N GLU A 315 2.73 38.07 26.94
CA GLU A 315 3.30 39.06 26.03
C GLU A 315 2.44 40.34 26.01
#